data_AF-A0A239KAK0-F1
#
_entry.id   AF-A0A239KAK0-F1
#
_cell.length_a   1.000
_cell.length_b   1.000
_cell.length_c   1.000
_cell.angle_alpha   90.00
_cell.angle_beta   90.00
_cell.angle_gamma   90.00
#
_symmetry.space_group_name_H-M   'P 1'
#
loop_
_entity.id
_entity.type
_entity.pdbx_description
1 polymer ?
#
loop_
_entity_poly.entity_id
_entity_poly.type
_entity_poly.pdbx_seq_one_letter_code
_entity_poly.pdbx_strand_id
1 'polypeptide(L)'
;MKNVQIVDGAVNATFSIFQATDSEFALIFPAEGQDLEVVEDFVERVGERTAGETLTPVWSRPIHKRDAQGIHGTLYYDYKNKANRLPASRREIDRLPGQINEAQRALYAKLREEEA
;
A
#
# COMPACT_ATOMS: atom_id res chain seq x y z
N MET A 1 -13.40 -5.36 -5.39
CA MET A 1 -13.04 -4.72 -4.09
C MET A 1 -11.70 -5.26 -3.64
N LYS A 2 -10.79 -4.36 -3.27
CA LYS A 2 -9.43 -4.64 -2.84
C LYS A 2 -9.27 -4.22 -1.38
N ASN A 3 -8.66 -5.08 -0.59
CA ASN A 3 -8.34 -4.80 0.81
C ASN A 3 -7.02 -4.04 0.89
N VAL A 4 -7.04 -2.85 1.47
CA VAL A 4 -5.89 -1.98 1.67
C VAL A 4 -5.61 -1.87 3.15
N GLN A 5 -4.38 -2.18 3.56
CA GLN A 5 -3.91 -1.89 4.91
C GLN A 5 -3.54 -0.41 5.00
N ILE A 6 -4.10 0.30 5.98
CA ILE A 6 -3.73 1.70 6.24
C ILE A 6 -2.85 1.74 7.49
N VAL A 7 -1.71 2.42 7.35
CA VAL A 7 -0.75 2.68 8.42
C VAL A 7 -0.70 4.17 8.68
N ASP A 8 -1.31 4.63 9.77
CA ASP A 8 -1.45 6.05 10.10
C ASP A 8 -0.52 6.46 11.23
N GLY A 9 0.61 7.08 10.88
CA GLY A 9 1.71 7.46 11.79
C GLY A 9 2.43 6.29 12.47
N ALA A 10 1.80 5.11 12.54
CA ALA A 10 2.19 3.90 13.25
C ALA A 10 2.53 4.09 14.75
N VAL A 11 2.19 5.24 15.35
CA VAL A 11 2.57 5.59 16.73
C VAL A 11 1.89 4.66 17.74
N ASN A 12 0.66 4.27 17.47
CA ASN A 12 -0.14 3.39 18.31
C ASN A 12 -0.14 1.93 17.82
N ALA A 13 0.73 1.57 16.87
CA ALA A 13 0.77 0.25 16.23
C ALA A 13 -0.59 -0.23 15.65
N THR A 14 -1.45 0.70 15.23
CA THR A 14 -2.72 0.36 14.56
C THR A 14 -2.49 0.14 13.07
N PHE A 15 -3.00 -0.98 12.59
CA PHE A 15 -2.84 -1.45 11.22
C PHE A 15 -4.19 -1.95 10.70
N SER A 16 -5.10 -1.01 10.48
CA SER A 16 -6.48 -1.29 10.06
C SER A 16 -6.54 -1.65 8.58
N ILE A 17 -7.57 -2.41 8.19
CA ILE A 17 -7.79 -2.79 6.80
C ILE A 17 -9.11 -2.17 6.34
N PHE A 18 -9.09 -1.57 5.16
CA PHE A 18 -10.23 -0.94 4.52
C PHE A 18 -10.43 -1.51 3.13
N GLN A 19 -11.61 -1.31 2.56
CA GLN A 19 -11.93 -1.77 1.22
C GLN A 19 -11.99 -0.59 0.25
N ALA A 20 -11.23 -0.72 -0.84
CA ALA A 20 -11.30 0.12 -2.02
C ALA A 20 -12.02 -0.62 -3.15
N THR A 21 -12.78 0.10 -3.95
CA THR A 21 -13.21 -0.36 -5.28
C THR A 21 -11.99 -0.55 -6.17
N ASP A 22 -12.15 -1.30 -7.26
CA ASP A 22 -11.02 -1.57 -8.16
C ASP A 22 -10.52 -0.27 -8.83
N SER A 23 -11.41 0.70 -9.09
CA SER A 23 -11.06 2.02 -9.61
C SER A 23 -10.30 2.89 -8.60
N GLU A 24 -10.75 2.95 -7.34
CA GLU A 24 -10.03 3.68 -6.28
C GLU A 24 -8.66 3.04 -6.03
N PHE A 25 -8.58 1.70 -6.03
CA PHE A 25 -7.33 0.97 -5.87
C PHE A 25 -6.34 1.30 -7.00
N ALA A 26 -6.78 1.23 -8.26
CA ALA A 26 -5.94 1.58 -9.40
C ALA A 26 -5.51 3.06 -9.41
N LEU A 27 -6.30 3.96 -8.82
CA LEU A 27 -5.94 5.37 -8.71
C LEU A 27 -4.88 5.61 -7.61
N ILE A 28 -4.97 4.86 -6.50
CA ILE A 28 -4.00 4.89 -5.39
C ILE A 28 -2.68 4.23 -5.81
N PHE A 29 -2.74 3.06 -6.44
CA PHE A 29 -1.58 2.26 -6.86
C PHE A 29 -1.54 2.13 -8.40
N PRO A 30 -1.11 3.19 -9.13
CA PRO A 30 -1.26 3.26 -10.58
C PRO A 30 -0.27 2.42 -11.39
N ALA A 31 0.91 2.12 -10.85
CA ALA A 31 1.92 1.37 -11.57
C ALA A 31 1.68 -0.15 -11.48
N GLU A 32 2.16 -0.88 -12.49
CA GLU A 32 2.06 -2.34 -12.51
C GLU A 32 2.79 -2.97 -11.32
N GLY A 33 2.10 -3.85 -10.59
CA GLY A 33 2.61 -4.49 -9.38
C GLY A 33 2.78 -3.55 -8.19
N GLN A 34 2.39 -2.27 -8.29
CA GLN A 34 2.45 -1.34 -7.17
C GLN A 34 1.45 -1.75 -6.08
N ASP A 35 1.96 -1.94 -4.88
CA ASP A 35 1.19 -2.36 -3.70
C ASP A 35 1.58 -1.56 -2.45
N LEU A 36 2.47 -0.57 -2.58
CA LEU A 36 2.82 0.38 -1.54
C LEU A 36 2.55 1.80 -2.03
N GLU A 37 2.05 2.68 -1.16
CA GLU A 37 1.94 4.11 -1.49
C GLU A 37 2.01 4.98 -0.23
N VAL A 38 2.44 6.22 -0.40
CA VAL A 38 2.43 7.26 0.63
C VAL A 38 1.34 8.28 0.28
N VAL A 39 0.46 8.61 1.22
CA VAL A 39 -0.71 9.44 0.93
C VAL A 39 -0.31 10.83 0.45
N GLU A 40 0.79 11.37 0.96
CA GLU A 40 1.31 12.67 0.57
C GLU A 40 1.72 12.68 -0.92
N ASP A 41 2.31 11.60 -1.42
CA ASP A 41 2.71 11.47 -2.83
C ASP A 41 1.48 11.24 -3.72
N PHE A 42 0.49 10.49 -3.22
CA PHE A 42 -0.79 10.32 -3.88
C PHE A 42 -1.51 11.67 -4.05
N VAL A 43 -1.61 12.46 -2.97
CA VAL A 43 -2.23 13.79 -2.98
C VAL A 43 -1.47 14.74 -3.91
N GLU A 44 -0.14 14.73 -3.89
CA GLU A 44 0.70 15.53 -4.79
C GLU A 44 0.43 15.17 -6.27
N ARG A 45 0.26 13.88 -6.57
CA ARG A 45 0.02 13.37 -7.92
C ARG A 45 -1.37 13.69 -8.48
N VAL A 46 -2.44 13.53 -7.68
CA VAL A 46 -3.83 13.68 -8.18
C VAL A 46 -4.51 14.98 -7.76
N GLY A 47 -3.92 15.73 -6.83
CA GLY A 47 -4.49 16.92 -6.22
C GLY A 47 -5.46 16.62 -5.07
N GLU A 48 -5.57 17.57 -4.13
CA GLU A 48 -6.34 17.42 -2.89
C GLU A 48 -7.80 17.02 -3.10
N ARG A 49 -8.48 17.63 -4.08
CA ARG A 49 -9.90 17.36 -4.37
C ARG A 49 -10.11 15.89 -4.77
N THR A 50 -9.36 15.41 -5.75
CA THR A 50 -9.48 14.02 -6.22
C THR A 50 -9.01 13.03 -5.17
N ALA A 51 -7.98 13.38 -4.39
CA ALA A 51 -7.55 12.55 -3.27
C ALA A 51 -8.66 12.42 -2.21
N GLY A 52 -9.33 13.52 -1.84
CA GLY A 52 -10.48 13.49 -0.92
C GLY A 52 -11.65 12.68 -1.45
N GLU A 53 -12.04 12.89 -2.71
CA GLU A 53 -13.10 12.13 -3.40
C GLU A 53 -12.81 10.62 -3.40
N THR A 54 -11.53 10.23 -3.41
CA THR A 54 -11.09 8.81 -3.42
C THR A 54 -10.97 8.22 -2.02
N LEU A 55 -10.34 8.93 -1.09
CA LEU A 55 -9.98 8.39 0.22
C LEU A 55 -11.14 8.44 1.22
N THR A 56 -11.98 9.47 1.18
CA THR A 56 -13.12 9.58 2.12
C THR A 56 -14.06 8.37 2.05
N PRO A 57 -14.45 7.85 0.87
CA PRO A 57 -15.21 6.60 0.78
C PRO A 57 -14.46 5.38 1.33
N VAL A 58 -13.14 5.27 1.09
CA VAL A 58 -12.33 4.14 1.58
C VAL A 58 -12.37 4.06 3.12
N TRP A 59 -12.21 5.20 3.82
CA TRP A 59 -12.30 5.27 5.28
C TRP A 59 -13.64 4.81 5.86
N SER A 60 -14.72 4.87 5.08
CA SER A 60 -16.05 4.43 5.50
C SER A 60 -16.28 2.92 5.36
N ARG A 61 -15.32 2.16 4.82
CA ARG A 61 -15.43 0.73 4.54
C ARG A 61 -14.35 -0.10 5.27
N PRO A 62 -14.31 -0.11 6.62
CA PRO A 62 -13.41 -0.98 7.35
C PRO A 62 -13.81 -2.45 7.17
N ILE A 63 -12.82 -3.35 7.20
CA ILE A 63 -13.04 -4.81 7.23
C ILE A 63 -12.19 -5.43 8.34
N HIS A 64 -12.76 -6.42 9.03
CA HIS A 64 -12.04 -7.16 10.06
C HIS A 64 -11.00 -8.09 9.41
N LYS A 65 -9.80 -8.19 10.02
CA LYS A 65 -8.65 -8.91 9.45
C LYS A 65 -8.94 -10.38 9.11
N ARG A 66 -9.81 -11.04 9.87
CA ARG A 66 -10.18 -12.45 9.63
C ARG A 66 -11.05 -12.63 8.39
N ASP A 67 -11.74 -11.57 7.98
CA ASP A 67 -12.66 -11.58 6.84
C ASP A 67 -11.96 -11.06 5.58
N ALA A 68 -10.82 -10.39 5.74
CA ALA A 68 -9.96 -9.96 4.64
C ALA A 68 -9.33 -11.18 3.96
N GLN A 69 -9.82 -11.51 2.76
CA GLN A 69 -9.19 -12.49 1.87
C GLN A 69 -7.97 -11.84 1.18
N GLY A 70 -6.85 -11.78 1.92
CA GLY A 70 -5.60 -11.14 1.47
C GLY A 70 -5.57 -9.63 1.65
N ILE A 71 -4.37 -9.07 1.58
CA ILE A 71 -4.08 -7.62 1.57
C ILE A 71 -3.47 -7.32 0.21
N HIS A 72 -4.06 -6.39 -0.52
CA HIS A 72 -3.69 -6.11 -1.90
C HIS A 72 -2.77 -4.88 -2.03
N GLY A 73 -2.75 -4.03 -1.01
CA GLY A 73 -1.83 -2.91 -0.94
C GLY A 73 -1.77 -2.31 0.46
N THR A 74 -0.76 -1.49 0.69
CA THR A 74 -0.52 -0.76 1.94
C THR A 74 -0.37 0.74 1.65
N LEU A 75 -1.22 1.54 2.29
CA LEU A 75 -1.21 2.99 2.19
C LEU A 75 -0.71 3.59 3.51
N TYR A 76 0.36 4.39 3.42
CA TYR A 76 0.98 5.05 4.57
C TYR A 76 0.54 6.50 4.68
N TYR A 77 0.10 6.91 5.87
CA TYR A 77 -0.15 8.31 6.25
C TYR A 77 0.95 8.78 7.22
N ASP A 78 1.23 10.09 7.20
CA ASP A 78 2.27 10.73 8.01
C ASP A 78 3.65 10.04 7.87
N TYR A 79 3.99 9.67 6.64
CA TYR A 79 5.15 8.82 6.34
C TYR A 79 6.16 9.48 5.40
N LYS A 80 5.95 10.73 4.98
CA LYS A 80 6.85 11.47 4.09
C LYS A 80 8.33 11.40 4.49
N ASN A 81 8.64 11.57 5.78
CA ASN A 81 10.02 11.52 6.30
C ASN A 81 10.65 10.12 6.27
N LYS A 82 9.86 9.07 6.05
CA LYS A 82 10.28 7.66 5.99
C LYS A 82 10.02 7.07 4.60
N ALA A 83 9.51 7.85 3.65
CA ALA A 83 9.18 7.39 2.30
C ALA A 83 10.41 6.83 1.56
N ASN A 84 11.60 7.33 1.87
CA ASN A 84 12.89 6.83 1.38
C ASN A 84 13.24 5.40 1.86
N ARG A 85 12.50 4.85 2.82
CA ARG A 85 12.64 3.45 3.27
C ARG A 85 11.83 2.48 2.42
N LEU A 86 10.96 2.96 1.55
CA LEU A 86 10.19 2.14 0.63
C LEU A 86 10.97 1.99 -0.70
N PRO A 87 10.79 0.87 -1.43
CA PRO A 87 11.34 0.73 -2.77
C PRO A 87 10.85 1.86 -3.69
N ALA A 88 11.73 2.33 -4.58
CA ALA A 88 11.37 3.38 -5.55
C ALA A 88 10.25 2.94 -6.50
N SER A 89 10.20 1.64 -6.82
CA SER A 89 9.14 1.02 -7.63
C SER A 89 7.79 0.95 -6.90
N ARG A 90 7.76 1.20 -5.59
CA ARG A 90 6.57 1.04 -4.75
C ARG A 90 5.96 -0.38 -4.77
N ARG A 91 6.76 -1.39 -5.13
CA ARG A 91 6.39 -2.81 -5.07
C ARG A 91 7.04 -3.47 -3.85
N GLU A 92 6.29 -4.25 -3.08
CA GLU A 92 6.80 -4.94 -1.90
C GLU A 92 7.91 -5.95 -2.24
N ILE A 93 7.79 -6.61 -3.39
CA ILE A 93 8.78 -7.59 -3.86
C ILE A 93 10.17 -6.96 -4.09
N ASP A 94 10.24 -5.64 -4.25
CA ASP A 94 11.49 -4.89 -4.47
C ASP A 94 12.13 -4.37 -3.18
N ARG A 95 11.69 -4.83 -2.01
CA ARG A 95 12.34 -4.50 -0.72
C ARG A 95 13.82 -4.86 -0.72
N LEU A 96 14.62 -4.00 -0.09
CA LEU A 96 16.05 -4.21 0.03
C LEU A 96 16.33 -5.43 0.92
N PRO A 97 17.35 -6.25 0.64
CA PRO A 97 17.65 -7.47 1.39
C PRO A 97 17.80 -7.28 2.91
N GLY A 98 18.26 -6.11 3.37
CA GLY A 98 18.41 -5.80 4.80
C GLY A 98 17.10 -5.47 5.52
N GLN A 99 16.00 -5.32 4.80
CA GLN A 99 14.66 -4.99 5.36
C GLN A 99 13.78 -6.24 5.55
N ILE A 100 14.20 -7.38 5.03
CA ILE A 100 13.41 -8.61 4.95
C ILE A 100 14.26 -9.82 5.36
N ASN A 101 13.61 -10.85 5.88
CA ASN A 101 14.29 -12.07 6.29
C ASN A 101 14.60 -12.98 5.08
N GLU A 102 15.31 -14.09 5.33
CA GLU A 102 15.71 -15.03 4.28
C GLU A 102 14.52 -15.67 3.54
N ALA A 103 13.47 -16.05 4.26
CA ALA A 103 12.28 -16.64 3.65
C ALA A 103 11.56 -15.66 2.69
N GLN A 104 11.44 -14.39 3.09
CA GLN A 104 10.90 -13.34 2.23
C GLN A 104 11.79 -13.10 1.01
N ARG A 105 13.12 -13.09 1.17
CA ARG A 105 14.05 -12.95 0.03
C ARG A 105 13.86 -14.06 -1.00
N ALA A 106 13.74 -15.30 -0.55
CA ALA A 106 13.50 -16.44 -1.44
C ALA A 106 12.15 -16.32 -2.17
N LEU A 107 11.08 -15.95 -1.45
CA LEU A 107 9.77 -15.74 -2.05
C LEU A 107 9.79 -14.61 -3.09
N TYR A 108 10.35 -13.45 -2.76
CA TYR A 108 10.34 -12.29 -3.65
C TYR A 108 11.27 -12.45 -4.85
N ALA A 109 12.34 -13.25 -4.74
CA ALA A 109 13.14 -13.67 -5.89
C ALA A 109 12.29 -14.46 -6.90
N LYS A 110 11.57 -15.49 -6.43
CA LYS A 110 10.69 -16.31 -7.25
C LYS A 110 9.58 -15.49 -7.94
N LEU A 111 8.91 -14.61 -7.19
CA LEU A 111 7.84 -13.78 -7.74
C LEU A 111 8.34 -12.84 -8.85
N ARG A 112 9.53 -12.24 -8.69
CA ARG A 112 10.13 -11.40 -9.75
C ARG A 112 10.49 -12.18 -11.01
N GLU A 113 10.87 -13.45 -10.88
CA GLU A 113 11.14 -14.32 -12.03
C GLU A 113 9.85 -14.72 -12.76
N GLU A 114 8.73 -14.87 -12.04
CA GLU A 114 7.42 -15.19 -12.61
C GLU A 114 6.77 -14.00 -13.35
N GLU A 115 7.18 -12.76 -13.00
CA GLU A 115 6.72 -11.52 -13.61
C GLU A 115 7.63 -11.00 -14.75
N ALA A 116 8.78 -11.63 -15.01
CA ALA A 116 9.78 -11.23 -16.01
C ALA A 116 9.61 -11.94 -17.37
#